data_AF-A0A7M3YLS3-F1
#
_entry.id   AF-A0A7M3YLS3-F1
#
_cell.length_a   1.000
_cell.length_b   1.000
_cell.length_c   1.000
_cell.angle_alpha   90.00
_cell.angle_beta   90.00
_cell.angle_gamma   90.00
#
_symmetry.space_group_name_H-M   'P 1'
#
loop_
_entity.id
_entity.type
_entity.pdbx_description
1 polymer ?
#
loop_
_entity_poly.entity_id
_entity_poly.type
_entity_poly.pdbx_seq_one_letter_code
_entity_poly.pdbx_strand_id
1 'polypeptide(L)'
;MPLAAKCIQPPKQTGRGMSAFGVRKSEGEMCNGNLALTVTEGAVRKYIKVTKHVMETYGVDQYTRQNVEWLAESVESLFNNDNAKQLSLADFL
;
A
#
# COMPACT_ATOMS: atom_id res chain seq x y z
N MET A 1 -8.85 4.75 2.13
CA MET A 1 -8.77 4.22 0.74
C MET A 1 -9.00 2.73 0.77
N PRO A 2 -9.64 2.09 -0.22
CA PRO A 2 -10.05 0.70 -0.09
C PRO A 2 -8.79 -0.18 -0.11
N LEU A 3 -8.35 -0.56 1.08
CA LEU A 3 -7.44 -1.65 1.32
C LEU A 3 -8.23 -2.92 1.00
N ALA A 4 -7.74 -3.69 0.03
CA ALA A 4 -8.32 -4.94 -0.49
C ALA A 4 -9.53 -4.80 -1.44
N ALA A 5 -9.25 -4.64 -2.73
CA ALA A 5 -10.13 -5.13 -3.78
C ALA A 5 -9.29 -5.83 -4.86
N LYS A 6 -9.43 -7.17 -4.88
CA LYS A 6 -8.91 -8.23 -5.78
C LYS A 6 -8.24 -7.76 -7.09
N CYS A 7 -7.15 -8.39 -7.56
CA CYS A 7 -7.15 -9.54 -8.49
C CYS A 7 -5.75 -10.21 -8.66
N ILE A 8 -5.67 -11.54 -8.93
CA ILE A 8 -4.81 -12.34 -9.85
C ILE A 8 -5.08 -13.85 -9.60
N GLN A 9 -5.87 -14.48 -10.49
CA GLN A 9 -5.65 -15.85 -11.00
C GLN A 9 -6.46 -16.01 -12.30
N PRO A 10 -5.91 -16.58 -13.39
CA PRO A 10 -6.71 -17.00 -14.53
C PRO A 10 -7.63 -18.17 -14.14
N PRO A 11 -8.91 -18.20 -14.57
CA PRO A 11 -9.80 -19.31 -14.28
C PRO A 11 -9.32 -20.61 -14.97
N LYS A 12 -9.39 -21.74 -14.25
CA LYS A 12 -9.19 -23.07 -14.85
C LYS A 12 -10.30 -23.31 -15.90
N GLN A 13 -9.93 -23.43 -17.17
CA GLN A 13 -10.87 -23.76 -18.24
C GLN A 13 -11.36 -25.19 -18.09
N THR A 14 -12.58 -25.39 -17.59
CA THR A 14 -13.33 -26.63 -17.77
C THR A 14 -14.03 -26.57 -19.13
N GLY A 15 -13.63 -27.44 -20.06
CA GLY A 15 -14.03 -27.41 -21.46
C GLY A 15 -15.53 -27.60 -21.70
N ARG A 16 -16.29 -26.50 -21.75
CA ARG A 16 -17.64 -26.44 -22.35
C ARG A 16 -17.86 -25.08 -23.01
N GLY A 17 -18.19 -25.09 -24.31
CA GLY A 17 -18.50 -23.89 -25.11
C GLY A 17 -17.53 -23.64 -26.26
N MET A 18 -17.41 -22.39 -26.72
CA MET A 18 -16.62 -21.97 -27.90
C MET A 18 -15.10 -22.28 -27.83
N SER A 19 -14.60 -22.77 -26.68
CA SER A 19 -13.27 -23.35 -26.54
C SER A 19 -13.08 -24.65 -27.33
N ALA A 20 -14.17 -25.36 -27.67
CA ALA A 20 -14.14 -26.53 -28.56
C ALA A 20 -13.86 -26.17 -30.04
N PHE A 21 -14.09 -24.91 -30.43
CA PHE A 21 -13.85 -24.38 -31.78
C PHE A 21 -12.56 -23.52 -31.87
N GLY A 22 -11.68 -23.57 -30.87
CA GLY A 22 -10.38 -22.90 -30.89
C GLY A 22 -10.41 -21.38 -30.65
N VAL A 23 -11.57 -20.81 -30.31
CA VAL A 23 -11.70 -19.38 -30.00
C VAL A 23 -11.10 -19.10 -28.61
N ARG A 24 -9.94 -18.43 -28.57
CA ARG A 24 -9.32 -17.94 -27.33
C ARG A 24 -10.02 -16.65 -26.88
N LYS A 25 -10.57 -16.65 -25.67
CA LYS A 25 -11.12 -15.43 -25.06
C LYS A 25 -10.00 -14.42 -24.82
N SER A 26 -10.18 -13.19 -25.29
CA SER A 26 -9.26 -12.06 -25.06
C SER A 26 -8.95 -11.90 -23.57
N GLU A 27 -7.69 -11.64 -23.25
CA GLU A 27 -7.05 -11.59 -21.93
C GLU A 27 -7.67 -10.54 -20.98
N GLY A 28 -8.89 -10.79 -20.49
CA GLY A 28 -9.63 -9.84 -19.63
C GLY A 28 -10.14 -10.40 -18.31
N GLU A 29 -9.83 -11.64 -17.94
CA GLU A 29 -10.47 -12.32 -16.79
C GLU A 29 -9.50 -12.85 -15.73
N MET A 30 -8.34 -12.22 -15.52
CA MET A 30 -7.47 -12.55 -14.39
C MET A 30 -7.94 -11.81 -13.13
N CYS A 31 -9.07 -12.22 -12.55
CA CYS A 31 -9.62 -11.59 -11.35
C CYS A 31 -10.02 -12.57 -10.25
N ASN A 32 -9.89 -12.15 -8.98
CA ASN A 32 -10.03 -12.94 -7.71
C ASN A 32 -8.75 -13.46 -7.00
N GLY A 33 -7.64 -12.73 -7.07
CA GLY A 33 -6.43 -13.01 -6.26
C GLY A 33 -6.10 -11.85 -5.31
N ASN A 34 -5.08 -12.01 -4.46
CA ASN A 34 -4.65 -10.99 -3.53
C ASN A 34 -4.02 -9.81 -4.29
N LEU A 35 -4.54 -8.60 -4.07
CA LEU A 35 -3.97 -7.38 -4.63
C LEU A 35 -2.73 -6.99 -3.81
N ALA A 36 -1.55 -7.05 -4.43
CA ALA A 36 -0.35 -6.45 -3.87
C ALA A 36 -0.31 -4.95 -4.21
N LEU A 37 0.03 -4.12 -3.23
CA LEU A 37 0.27 -2.70 -3.49
C LEU A 37 1.54 -2.55 -4.33
N THR A 38 1.48 -1.71 -5.36
CA THR A 38 2.67 -1.33 -6.13
C THR A 38 3.66 -0.50 -5.29
N VAL A 39 3.13 0.22 -4.30
CA VAL A 39 3.90 0.99 -3.32
C VAL A 39 3.48 0.55 -1.92
N THR A 40 4.43 -0.01 -1.18
CA THR A 40 4.20 -0.45 0.20
C THR A 40 4.43 0.71 1.18
N GLU A 41 3.76 0.68 2.34
CA GLU A 41 3.99 1.67 3.41
C GLU A 41 5.47 1.78 3.79
N GLY A 42 6.14 0.64 3.96
CA GLY A 42 7.56 0.59 4.33
C GLY A 42 8.47 1.31 3.33
N ALA A 43 8.13 1.28 2.03
CA ALA A 43 8.87 2.00 1.00
C ALA A 43 8.77 3.53 1.18
N VAL A 44 7.64 4.04 1.69
CA VAL A 44 7.42 5.47 1.92
C VAL A 44 7.99 5.89 3.29
N ARG A 45 7.63 5.19 4.36
CA ARG A 45 8.00 5.51 5.76
C ARG A 45 9.52 5.57 5.96
N LYS A 46 10.29 4.77 5.22
CA LYS A 46 11.76 4.77 5.24
C LYS A 46 12.33 6.17 4.97
N TYR A 47 11.80 6.87 3.97
CA TYR A 47 12.37 8.15 3.54
C TYR A 47 11.94 9.31 4.44
N ILE A 48 10.74 9.27 5.01
CA ILE A 48 10.28 10.32 5.94
C ILE A 48 11.25 10.47 7.13
N LYS A 49 11.75 9.36 7.68
CA LYS A 49 12.73 9.38 8.77
C LYS A 49 14.05 10.03 8.35
N VAL A 50 14.55 9.68 7.17
CA VAL A 50 15.80 10.25 6.63
C VAL A 50 15.64 11.74 6.34
N THR A 51 14.52 12.15 5.73
CA THR A 51 14.23 13.55 5.43
C THR A 51 14.22 14.40 6.70
N LYS A 52 13.53 13.95 7.76
CA LYS A 52 13.53 14.65 9.07
C LYS A 52 14.94 14.82 9.63
N HIS A 53 15.74 13.76 9.62
CA HIS A 53 17.13 13.81 10.12
C HIS A 53 18.00 14.80 9.33
N VAL A 54 17.89 14.81 8.00
CA VAL A 54 18.64 15.75 7.14
C VAL A 54 18.21 17.19 7.41
N MET A 55 16.90 17.44 7.56
CA MET A 55 16.37 18.77 7.89
C MET A 55 16.85 19.27 9.26
N GLU A 56 16.90 18.41 10.26
CA GLU A 56 17.42 18.73 11.60
C GLU A 56 18.93 19.00 11.58
N THR A 57 19.68 18.25 10.77
CA THR A 57 21.14 18.33 10.71
C THR A 57 21.64 19.55 9.93
N TYR A 58 21.04 19.82 8.77
CA TYR A 58 21.52 20.84 7.83
C TYR A 58 20.64 22.09 7.76
N GLY A 59 19.45 22.04 8.36
CA GLY A 59 18.47 23.11 8.26
C GLY A 59 17.81 23.17 6.88
N VAL A 60 16.57 23.65 6.87
CA VAL A 60 15.80 24.00 5.67
C VAL A 60 14.97 25.23 5.98
N ASP A 61 14.46 25.90 4.95
CA ASP A 61 13.55 27.03 5.13
C ASP A 61 12.25 26.62 5.85
N GLN A 62 11.57 27.61 6.43
CA GLN A 62 10.34 27.40 7.21
C GLN A 62 9.23 26.72 6.40
N TYR A 63 9.07 27.06 5.12
CA TYR A 63 8.02 26.49 4.28
C TYR A 63 8.30 25.02 3.99
N THR A 64 9.53 24.68 3.62
CA THR A 64 9.95 23.29 3.42
C THR A 64 9.81 22.48 4.70
N ARG A 65 10.10 23.07 5.86
CA ARG A 65 9.90 22.42 7.16
C ARG A 65 8.45 22.04 7.40
N GLN A 66 7.55 23.00 7.32
CA GLN A 66 6.13 22.79 7.54
C GLN A 66 5.55 21.79 6.54
N ASN A 67 5.97 21.86 5.27
CA ASN A 67 5.52 20.93 4.24
C ASN A 67 5.92 19.48 4.55
N VAL A 68 7.17 19.24 4.94
CA VAL A 68 7.61 17.88 5.30
C VAL A 68 6.91 17.37 6.57
N GLU A 69 6.67 18.24 7.54
CA GLU A 69 5.90 17.88 8.75
C GLU A 69 4.47 17.46 8.39
N TRP A 70 3.78 18.25 7.56
CA TRP A 70 2.43 17.93 7.08
C TRP A 70 2.39 16.65 6.25
N LEU A 71 3.37 16.43 5.37
CA LEU A 71 3.49 15.19 4.61
C LEU A 71 3.70 13.99 5.53
N ALA A 72 4.52 14.13 6.57
CA ALA A 72 4.75 13.06 7.53
C ALA A 72 3.48 12.70 8.32
N GLU A 73 2.72 13.69 8.77
CA GLU A 73 1.44 13.49 9.47
C GLU A 73 0.38 12.88 8.56
N SER A 74 0.32 13.34 7.31
CA SER A 74 -0.59 12.80 6.30
C SER A 74 -0.31 11.33 6.02
N VAL A 75 0.96 10.96 5.85
CA VAL A 75 1.36 9.57 5.63
C VAL A 75 1.06 8.72 6.86
N GLU A 76 1.34 9.22 8.07
CA GLU A 76 1.01 8.48 9.29
C GLU A 76 -0.49 8.22 9.38
N SER A 77 -1.32 9.25 9.21
CA SER A 77 -2.78 9.15 9.23
C SER A 77 -3.33 8.18 8.18
N LEU A 78 -2.76 8.19 6.96
CA LEU A 78 -3.18 7.31 5.88
C LEU A 78 -2.89 5.83 6.14
N PHE A 79 -1.82 5.51 6.85
CA PHE A 79 -1.40 4.13 7.13
C PHE A 79 -1.69 3.68 8.56
N ASN A 80 -2.14 4.58 9.45
CA ASN A 80 -2.53 4.22 10.79
C ASN A 80 -3.79 3.34 10.75
N ASN A 81 -3.70 2.15 11.35
CA ASN A 81 -4.81 1.22 11.46
C ASN A 81 -5.14 1.03 12.94
N ASP A 82 -6.25 1.63 13.38
CA ASP A 82 -6.70 1.62 14.77
C ASP A 82 -7.01 0.20 15.29
N ASN A 83 -7.16 -0.79 14.42
CA ASN A 83 -7.43 -2.19 14.79
C ASN A 83 -6.17 -3.03 15.07
N ALA A 84 -4.96 -2.49 14.83
CA ALA A 84 -3.70 -3.25 14.84
C ALA A 84 -2.69 -2.79 15.91
N LYS A 85 -3.16 -2.20 17.02
CA LYS A 85 -2.26 -1.77 18.10
C LYS A 85 -1.86 -2.99 18.95
N GLN A 86 -0.65 -3.51 18.71
CA GLN A 86 -0.03 -4.44 19.64
C GLN A 86 0.30 -3.68 20.94
N LEU A 87 -0.48 -3.91 21.98
CA LEU A 87 -0.21 -3.35 23.31
C LEU A 87 0.95 -4.10 23.96
N SER A 88 1.87 -3.35 24.55
CA SER A 88 2.93 -3.89 25.38
C SER A 88 2.44 -4.04 26.83
N LEU A 89 3.07 -4.92 27.61
CA LEU A 89 2.71 -5.11 29.02
C LEU A 89 2.90 -3.82 29.84
N ALA A 90 3.78 -2.92 29.39
CA ALA A 90 4.04 -1.63 30.00
C ALA A 90 2.92 -0.61 29.77
N ASP A 91 2.05 -0.82 28.77
CA ASP A 91 0.89 0.05 28.54
C ASP A 91 -0.24 -0.19 29.57
N PHE A 92 -0.09 -1.20 30.44
CA PHE A 92 -1.04 -1.59 31.48
C PHE A 92 -0.56 -1.32 32.91
N LEU A 93 0.65 -0.80 33.10
CA LEU A 93 1.25 -0.43 34.39
C LEU A 93 1.39 1.08 34.50
#